data_AF-A0A929X5N2-F1
#
_entry.id   AF-A0A929X5N2-F1
#
_cell.length_a   1.000
_cell.length_b   1.000
_cell.length_c   1.000
_cell.angle_alpha   90.00
_cell.angle_beta   90.00
_cell.angle_gamma   90.00
#
_symmetry.space_group_name_H-M   'P 1'
#
loop_
_entity.id
_entity.type
_entity.pdbx_description
1 polymer ?
#
loop_
_entity_poly.entity_id
_entity_poly.type
_entity_poly.pdbx_seq_one_letter_code
_entity_poly.pdbx_strand_id
1 'polypeptide(L)'
;MHKDILSSSEFNEEMGNLIDIKKFKPQIANLILSMVYKIDDSYDNYKKIKRVVPTKVNFLNNIYDDVKNYCSVIDIIKINNENQIKMKSERLRIKSPDKYLNNPIIYTFPTEKDLLYAITKAEIDNNVNAEMSLEERAVLTTVGIGKAISRAEVLRDFNGWSWSIDKSEIESSECNIVYILLTYILGDVLVDNLRSAEDLKINLPEPLWNELVNVSMQFYKSFDKMQNEKILDILAVYKNEYLKMRYPYEYQQEILTKKNKAFVDLQHINELLQQPNKLKNEFMLVNSKLPSDKKIFDIRNYQKLLINSKANLEKQINEYSKIQDPMGFEKMKEELMLKIKYYEVSTNISKFEKQFLEVFEKQVIDASDKKEILDLIYQTRYLNSIPNCKMKLNRIQEKLIPKAIEYEIINPISNNDDLDYRILRGIFDSKELNLEDLSVKLKTVPEVEGIIVEIYNSTEMESTYIANTPEGSEIEIKTSRKTKIFSK
;
A
#
# COMPACT_ATOMS: atom_id res chain seq x y z
N MET A 1 -23.81 -8.40 -11.97
CA MET A 1 -24.38 -9.16 -10.84
C MET A 1 -23.24 -10.02 -10.31
N HIS A 2 -22.65 -9.63 -9.19
CA HIS A 2 -21.63 -10.46 -8.53
C HIS A 2 -22.33 -11.72 -8.05
N LYS A 3 -21.87 -12.89 -8.50
CA LYS A 3 -22.21 -14.14 -7.84
C LYS A 3 -21.22 -14.23 -6.70
N ASP A 4 -21.69 -14.04 -5.47
CA ASP A 4 -20.85 -14.27 -4.30
C ASP A 4 -20.51 -15.75 -4.27
N ILE A 5 -19.21 -16.06 -4.37
CA ILE A 5 -18.73 -17.43 -4.26
C ILE A 5 -18.73 -17.78 -2.77
N LEU A 6 -19.52 -18.77 -2.37
CA LEU A 6 -19.81 -19.01 -0.95
C LEU A 6 -18.97 -20.15 -0.34
N SER A 7 -18.24 -20.91 -1.16
CA SER A 7 -17.36 -22.01 -0.71
C SER A 7 -16.10 -22.20 -1.57
N SER A 8 -15.05 -22.81 -1.00
CA SER A 8 -13.81 -23.13 -1.73
C SER A 8 -14.04 -24.08 -2.92
N SER A 9 -15.03 -24.99 -2.83
CA SER A 9 -15.41 -25.87 -3.95
C SER A 9 -16.06 -25.11 -5.10
N GLU A 10 -16.99 -24.20 -4.80
CA GLU A 10 -17.60 -23.34 -5.82
C GLU A 10 -16.56 -22.41 -6.45
N PHE A 11 -15.59 -21.94 -5.66
CA PHE A 11 -14.50 -21.11 -6.15
C PHE A 11 -13.63 -21.84 -7.19
N ASN A 12 -13.24 -23.08 -6.90
CA ASN A 12 -12.43 -23.87 -7.82
C ASN A 12 -13.14 -24.13 -9.15
N GLU A 13 -14.45 -24.38 -9.12
CA GLU A 13 -15.26 -24.57 -10.33
C GLU A 13 -15.36 -23.28 -11.15
N GLU A 14 -15.70 -22.16 -10.51
CA GLU A 14 -15.80 -20.86 -11.17
C GLU A 14 -14.45 -20.39 -11.74
N MET A 15 -13.35 -20.61 -11.01
CA MET A 15 -12.01 -20.30 -11.48
C MET A 15 -11.62 -21.20 -12.67
N GLY A 16 -11.96 -22.49 -12.64
CA GLY A 16 -11.77 -23.40 -13.78
C GLY A 16 -12.50 -22.91 -15.04
N ASN A 17 -13.78 -22.55 -14.89
CA ASN A 17 -14.58 -21.98 -15.98
C ASN A 17 -13.96 -20.68 -16.53
N LEU A 18 -13.48 -19.80 -15.65
CA LEU A 18 -12.83 -18.55 -16.07
C LEU A 18 -11.53 -18.81 -16.84
N ILE A 19 -10.71 -19.78 -16.40
CA ILE A 19 -9.49 -20.20 -17.09
C ILE A 19 -9.79 -20.67 -18.52
N ASP A 20 -10.84 -21.47 -18.69
CA ASP A 20 -11.27 -21.99 -19.99
C ASP A 20 -11.77 -20.88 -20.92
N ILE A 21 -12.59 -19.96 -20.39
CA ILE A 21 -13.07 -18.78 -21.12
C ILE A 21 -11.91 -17.91 -21.57
N LYS A 22 -10.92 -17.69 -20.71
CA LYS A 22 -9.70 -16.91 -20.99
C LYS A 22 -8.72 -17.64 -21.90
N LYS A 23 -8.88 -18.95 -22.11
CA LYS A 23 -8.01 -19.80 -22.93
C LYS A 23 -6.54 -19.72 -22.50
N PHE A 24 -6.28 -19.70 -21.20
CA PHE A 24 -4.91 -19.70 -20.70
C PHE A 24 -4.17 -20.99 -21.10
N LYS A 25 -2.85 -20.90 -21.28
CA LYS A 25 -2.02 -22.07 -21.58
C LYS A 25 -2.14 -23.09 -20.42
N PRO A 26 -2.09 -24.41 -20.70
CA PRO A 26 -2.23 -25.44 -19.65
C PRO A 26 -1.30 -25.26 -18.45
N GLN A 27 -0.06 -24.83 -18.69
CA GLN A 27 0.90 -24.54 -17.62
C GLN A 27 0.44 -23.41 -16.68
N ILE A 28 -0.22 -22.38 -17.21
CA ILE A 28 -0.76 -21.26 -16.43
C ILE A 28 -2.02 -21.69 -15.69
N ALA A 29 -2.91 -22.42 -16.37
CA ALA A 29 -4.11 -23.00 -15.76
C ALA A 29 -3.75 -23.82 -14.52
N ASN A 30 -2.78 -24.73 -14.64
CA ASN A 30 -2.31 -25.55 -13.54
C ASN A 30 -1.69 -24.71 -12.40
N LEU A 31 -0.93 -23.65 -12.74
CA LEU A 31 -0.32 -22.78 -11.74
C LEU A 31 -1.38 -21.97 -10.97
N ILE A 32 -2.44 -21.49 -11.65
CA ILE A 32 -3.56 -20.81 -10.99
C ILE A 32 -4.27 -21.77 -10.02
N LEU A 33 -4.58 -23.00 -10.46
CA LEU A 33 -5.25 -23.98 -9.60
C LEU A 33 -4.39 -24.38 -8.39
N SER A 34 -3.09 -24.58 -8.60
CA SER A 34 -2.12 -24.84 -7.50
C SER A 34 -2.07 -23.68 -6.51
N MET A 35 -2.04 -22.44 -7.01
CA MET A 35 -2.05 -21.22 -6.19
C MET A 35 -3.28 -21.17 -5.29
N VAL A 36 -4.47 -21.45 -5.84
CA VAL A 36 -5.72 -21.46 -5.07
C VAL A 36 -5.72 -22.53 -3.98
N TYR A 37 -5.27 -23.74 -4.30
CA TYR A 37 -5.15 -24.83 -3.32
C TYR A 37 -4.23 -24.45 -2.14
N LYS A 38 -3.04 -23.91 -2.43
CA LYS A 38 -2.09 -23.49 -1.39
C LYS A 38 -2.60 -22.31 -0.56
N ILE A 39 -3.35 -21.39 -1.16
CA ILE A 39 -4.02 -20.32 -0.40
C ILE A 39 -5.00 -20.95 0.59
N ASP A 40 -5.83 -21.91 0.17
CA ASP A 40 -6.83 -22.52 1.03
C ASP A 40 -6.20 -23.19 2.26
N ASP A 41 -5.07 -23.88 2.09
CA ASP A 41 -4.31 -24.54 3.17
C ASP A 41 -3.66 -23.53 4.13
N SER A 42 -3.05 -22.46 3.60
CA SER A 42 -2.29 -21.50 4.42
C SER A 42 -3.13 -20.38 5.05
N TYR A 43 -4.35 -20.13 4.58
CA TYR A 43 -5.08 -18.89 4.88
C TYR A 43 -5.40 -18.71 6.36
N ASP A 44 -5.79 -19.77 7.07
CA ASP A 44 -6.24 -19.64 8.45
C ASP A 44 -5.07 -19.28 9.37
N ASN A 45 -3.87 -19.81 9.06
CA ASN A 45 -2.62 -19.41 9.69
C ASN A 45 -2.26 -17.97 9.35
N TYR A 46 -2.33 -17.59 8.06
CA TYR A 46 -2.13 -16.21 7.59
C TYR A 46 -3.02 -15.22 8.34
N LYS A 47 -4.31 -15.52 8.44
CA LYS A 47 -5.29 -14.69 9.15
C LYS A 47 -5.02 -14.63 10.64
N LYS A 48 -4.67 -15.76 11.28
CA LYS A 48 -4.36 -15.80 12.72
C LYS A 48 -3.14 -14.95 13.05
N ILE A 49 -2.07 -15.05 12.26
CA ILE A 49 -0.83 -14.31 12.51
C ILE A 49 -0.99 -12.82 12.23
N LYS A 50 -1.55 -12.46 11.07
CA LYS A 50 -1.61 -11.07 10.62
C LYS A 50 -2.79 -10.28 11.16
N ARG A 51 -3.86 -10.97 11.61
CA ARG A 51 -5.11 -10.43 12.19
C ARG A 51 -5.95 -9.57 11.25
N VAL A 52 -5.41 -8.48 10.74
CA VAL A 52 -6.11 -7.52 9.88
C VAL A 52 -5.90 -7.90 8.42
N VAL A 53 -6.75 -8.82 7.96
CA VAL A 53 -6.78 -9.32 6.59
C VAL A 53 -8.25 -9.54 6.16
N PRO A 54 -8.53 -9.60 4.85
CA PRO A 54 -9.87 -9.93 4.37
C PRO A 54 -10.40 -11.27 4.91
N THR A 55 -11.66 -11.57 4.66
CA THR A 55 -12.14 -12.95 4.82
C THR A 55 -11.56 -13.83 3.71
N LYS A 56 -11.42 -15.14 3.93
CA LYS A 56 -10.96 -16.09 2.90
C LYS A 56 -11.78 -15.97 1.62
N VAL A 57 -13.10 -15.88 1.77
CA VAL A 57 -14.05 -15.68 0.68
C VAL A 57 -13.75 -14.38 -0.09
N ASN A 58 -13.61 -13.24 0.59
CA ASN A 58 -13.31 -11.97 -0.07
C ASN A 58 -11.94 -11.99 -0.74
N PHE A 59 -10.95 -12.61 -0.11
CA PHE A 59 -9.60 -12.73 -0.67
C PHE A 59 -9.60 -13.54 -1.98
N LEU A 60 -10.29 -14.68 -2.00
CA LEU A 60 -10.44 -15.50 -3.20
C LEU A 60 -11.25 -14.76 -4.29
N ASN A 61 -12.36 -14.13 -3.93
CA ASN A 61 -13.17 -13.32 -4.87
C ASN A 61 -12.35 -12.20 -5.51
N ASN A 62 -11.53 -11.50 -4.72
CA ASN A 62 -10.63 -10.47 -5.25
C ASN A 62 -9.66 -11.04 -6.29
N ILE A 63 -9.10 -12.24 -6.06
CA ILE A 63 -8.23 -12.91 -7.05
C ILE A 63 -9.02 -13.23 -8.33
N TYR A 64 -10.23 -13.77 -8.20
CA TYR A 64 -11.09 -14.06 -9.35
C TYR A 64 -11.39 -12.81 -10.17
N ASP A 65 -11.75 -11.71 -9.53
CA ASP A 65 -12.01 -10.43 -10.20
C ASP A 65 -10.76 -9.86 -10.85
N ASP A 66 -9.61 -9.97 -10.19
CA ASP A 66 -8.34 -9.50 -10.72
C ASP A 66 -7.98 -10.27 -12.02
N VAL A 67 -8.16 -11.60 -12.01
CA VAL A 67 -7.97 -12.45 -13.20
C VAL A 67 -8.99 -12.10 -14.30
N LYS A 68 -10.26 -11.94 -13.92
CA LYS A 68 -11.35 -11.67 -14.87
C LYS A 68 -11.19 -10.32 -15.56
N ASN A 69 -10.89 -9.27 -14.80
CA ASN A 69 -10.95 -7.90 -15.28
C ASN A 69 -9.61 -7.40 -15.83
N TYR A 70 -8.47 -7.87 -15.29
CA TYR A 70 -7.16 -7.30 -15.61
C TYR A 70 -6.18 -8.27 -16.27
N CYS A 71 -6.47 -9.58 -16.25
CA CYS A 71 -5.61 -10.59 -16.87
C CYS A 71 -6.21 -11.09 -18.19
N SER A 72 -5.69 -10.57 -19.31
CA SER A 72 -6.07 -11.03 -20.65
C SER A 72 -5.17 -12.18 -21.13
N VAL A 73 -3.86 -12.04 -20.97
CA VAL A 73 -2.86 -13.05 -21.31
C VAL A 73 -1.82 -13.09 -20.20
N ILE A 74 -1.53 -14.29 -19.70
CA ILE A 74 -0.44 -14.53 -18.73
C ILE A 74 0.55 -15.51 -19.36
N ASP A 75 1.84 -15.24 -19.22
CA ASP A 75 2.91 -16.11 -19.71
C ASP A 75 4.03 -16.31 -18.68
N ILE A 76 4.64 -17.50 -18.73
CA ILE A 76 5.78 -17.85 -17.87
C ILE A 76 7.06 -17.38 -18.54
N ILE A 77 7.87 -16.62 -17.80
CA ILE A 77 9.22 -16.26 -18.24
C ILE A 77 10.24 -17.23 -17.65
N LYS A 78 11.24 -17.62 -18.46
CA LYS A 78 12.31 -18.52 -18.01
C LYS A 78 13.17 -17.84 -16.95
N ILE A 79 13.51 -18.59 -15.89
CA ILE A 79 14.42 -18.14 -14.86
C ILE A 79 15.85 -18.15 -15.41
N ASN A 80 16.41 -16.96 -15.66
CA ASN A 80 17.81 -16.75 -16.01
C ASN A 80 18.25 -15.36 -15.49
N ASN A 81 19.55 -15.08 -15.49
CA ASN A 81 20.08 -13.83 -14.92
C ASN A 81 19.47 -12.57 -15.56
N GLU A 82 19.33 -12.55 -16.89
CA GLU A 82 18.77 -11.40 -17.62
C GLU A 82 17.31 -11.14 -17.22
N ASN A 83 16.49 -12.17 -17.21
CA ASN A 83 15.08 -12.08 -16.84
C ASN A 83 14.90 -11.77 -15.37
N GLN A 84 15.77 -12.27 -14.47
CA GLN A 84 15.75 -11.88 -13.06
C GLN A 84 16.06 -10.41 -12.87
N ILE A 85 17.05 -9.86 -13.58
CA ILE A 85 17.38 -8.43 -13.51
C ILE A 85 16.19 -7.60 -14.03
N LYS A 86 15.67 -7.96 -15.22
CA LYS A 86 14.53 -7.26 -15.84
C LYS A 86 13.28 -7.33 -14.98
N MET A 87 13.01 -8.48 -14.36
CA MET A 87 11.83 -8.66 -13.54
C MET A 87 11.97 -7.92 -12.20
N LYS A 88 13.18 -7.86 -11.62
CA LYS A 88 13.45 -7.02 -10.44
C LYS A 88 13.27 -5.53 -10.73
N SER A 89 13.77 -5.03 -11.86
CA SER A 89 13.55 -3.62 -12.25
C SER A 89 12.07 -3.31 -12.45
N GLU A 90 11.32 -4.27 -12.98
CA GLU A 90 9.88 -4.18 -13.18
C GLU A 90 9.08 -4.66 -11.96
N ARG A 91 9.67 -4.72 -10.76
CA ARG A 91 9.03 -5.22 -9.51
C ARG A 91 8.12 -6.41 -9.76
N LEU A 92 8.71 -7.49 -10.25
CA LEU A 92 8.11 -8.79 -10.52
C LEU A 92 6.85 -8.84 -11.42
N ARG A 93 6.66 -7.84 -12.30
CA ARG A 93 5.65 -7.94 -13.37
C ARG A 93 6.02 -7.14 -14.61
N ILE A 94 6.22 -7.82 -15.74
CA ILE A 94 6.53 -7.20 -17.03
C ILE A 94 5.23 -7.13 -17.85
N LYS A 95 4.92 -5.95 -18.41
CA LYS A 95 3.87 -5.78 -19.43
C LYS A 95 4.51 -5.63 -20.80
N SER A 96 4.00 -6.35 -21.79
CA SER A 96 4.36 -6.14 -23.20
C SER A 96 3.07 -6.08 -24.03
N PRO A 97 2.95 -5.14 -24.99
CA PRO A 97 1.80 -5.15 -25.89
C PRO A 97 1.79 -6.44 -26.70
N ASP A 98 0.67 -7.16 -26.69
CA ASP A 98 0.46 -8.28 -27.60
C ASP A 98 0.47 -7.76 -29.04
N LYS A 99 1.32 -8.36 -29.89
CA LYS A 99 1.49 -7.94 -31.29
C LYS A 99 0.20 -8.07 -32.13
N TYR A 100 -0.78 -8.83 -31.66
CA TYR A 100 -1.99 -9.20 -32.38
C TYR A 100 -3.28 -8.77 -31.69
N LEU A 101 -3.28 -8.65 -30.36
CA LEU A 101 -4.51 -8.46 -29.57
C LEU A 101 -4.67 -7.07 -28.92
N ASN A 102 -3.70 -6.16 -29.04
CA ASN A 102 -3.67 -4.86 -28.33
C ASN A 102 -3.79 -4.94 -26.79
N ASN A 103 -3.84 -6.15 -26.21
CA ASN A 103 -3.92 -6.38 -24.77
C ASN A 103 -2.52 -6.57 -24.18
N PRO A 104 -2.25 -6.11 -22.95
CA PRO A 104 -0.97 -6.34 -22.30
C PRO A 104 -0.81 -7.83 -21.92
N ILE A 105 0.34 -8.41 -22.27
CA ILE A 105 0.79 -9.72 -21.78
C ILE A 105 1.44 -9.51 -20.42
N ILE A 106 0.98 -10.27 -19.41
CA ILE A 106 1.55 -10.30 -18.06
C ILE A 106 2.56 -11.45 -17.99
N TYR A 107 3.82 -11.15 -17.68
CA TYR A 107 4.82 -12.19 -17.42
C TYR A 107 5.02 -12.43 -15.94
N THR A 108 5.17 -13.70 -15.56
CA THR A 108 5.48 -14.15 -14.20
C THR A 108 6.48 -15.31 -14.18
N PHE A 109 7.12 -15.56 -13.04
CA PHE A 109 7.91 -16.77 -12.80
C PHE A 109 6.99 -17.96 -12.50
N PRO A 110 7.48 -19.21 -12.67
CA PRO A 110 6.68 -20.41 -12.46
C PRO A 110 6.49 -20.76 -10.97
N THR A 111 6.07 -19.79 -10.15
CA THR A 111 5.76 -19.97 -8.72
C THR A 111 4.40 -19.36 -8.40
N GLU A 112 3.67 -19.95 -7.45
CA GLU A 112 2.33 -19.47 -7.09
C GLU A 112 2.39 -18.06 -6.46
N LYS A 113 3.45 -17.77 -5.68
CA LYS A 113 3.62 -16.44 -5.08
C LYS A 113 3.84 -15.35 -6.14
N ASP A 114 4.69 -15.62 -7.14
CA ASP A 114 5.00 -14.65 -8.19
C ASP A 114 3.80 -14.47 -9.13
N LEU A 115 3.01 -15.53 -9.33
CA LEU A 115 1.75 -15.44 -10.06
C LEU A 115 0.73 -14.57 -9.30
N LEU A 116 0.50 -14.80 -8.01
CA LEU A 116 -0.43 -14.01 -7.19
C LEU A 116 -0.01 -12.53 -7.15
N TYR A 117 1.28 -12.28 -6.99
CA TYR A 117 1.87 -10.96 -7.07
C TYR A 117 1.57 -10.30 -8.43
N ALA A 118 1.84 -11.01 -9.54
CA ALA A 118 1.65 -10.48 -10.89
C ALA A 118 0.18 -10.17 -11.23
N ILE A 119 -0.75 -11.03 -10.78
CA ILE A 119 -2.21 -10.83 -10.90
C ILE A 119 -2.63 -9.57 -10.13
N THR A 120 -2.26 -9.47 -8.85
CA THR A 120 -2.60 -8.30 -8.01
C THR A 120 -2.02 -7.03 -8.62
N LYS A 121 -0.76 -7.06 -9.06
CA LYS A 121 -0.11 -5.91 -9.68
C LYS A 121 -0.78 -5.50 -10.99
N ALA A 122 -1.38 -6.44 -11.74
CA ALA A 122 -2.12 -6.09 -12.95
C ALA A 122 -3.32 -5.18 -12.66
N GLU A 123 -4.05 -5.41 -11.57
CA GLU A 123 -5.13 -4.55 -11.10
C GLU A 123 -4.62 -3.13 -10.78
N ILE A 124 -3.59 -3.02 -9.94
CA ILE A 124 -3.01 -1.74 -9.50
C ILE A 124 -2.63 -0.84 -10.68
N ASP A 125 -1.90 -1.37 -11.65
CA ASP A 125 -1.45 -0.59 -12.80
C ASP A 125 -2.57 -0.17 -13.75
N ASN A 126 -3.73 -0.83 -13.73
CA ASN A 126 -4.88 -0.38 -14.50
C ASN A 126 -5.66 0.73 -13.78
N ASN A 127 -5.50 0.84 -12.45
CA ASN A 127 -6.17 1.86 -11.65
C ASN A 127 -5.36 3.17 -11.55
N VAL A 128 -4.03 3.11 -11.66
CA VAL A 128 -3.17 4.30 -11.69
C VAL A 128 -3.12 4.87 -13.11
N ASN A 129 -3.68 6.07 -13.32
CA ASN A 129 -3.77 6.71 -14.64
C ASN A 129 -2.97 8.02 -14.72
N ALA A 130 -2.75 8.52 -15.94
CA ALA A 130 -1.92 9.70 -16.20
C ALA A 130 -2.57 11.06 -15.83
N GLU A 131 -3.89 11.09 -15.59
CA GLU A 131 -4.62 12.32 -15.22
C GLU A 131 -4.47 12.64 -13.73
N MET A 132 -4.16 11.64 -12.90
CA MET A 132 -3.88 11.78 -11.47
C MET A 132 -2.65 12.65 -11.22
N SER A 133 -2.66 13.37 -10.09
CA SER A 133 -1.48 14.11 -9.65
C SER A 133 -0.30 13.17 -9.42
N LEU A 134 0.93 13.69 -9.47
CA LEU A 134 2.09 12.83 -9.26
C LEU A 134 2.10 12.27 -7.83
N GLU A 135 1.67 13.05 -6.85
CA GLU A 135 1.60 12.64 -5.45
C GLU A 135 0.59 11.51 -5.27
N GLU A 136 -0.58 11.62 -5.91
CA GLU A 136 -1.61 10.57 -5.90
C GLU A 136 -1.09 9.30 -6.56
N ARG A 137 -0.45 9.40 -7.74
CA ARG A 137 0.18 8.25 -8.39
C ARG A 137 1.26 7.61 -7.52
N ALA A 138 2.09 8.42 -6.87
CA ALA A 138 3.16 7.92 -6.01
C ALA A 138 2.59 7.15 -4.81
N VAL A 139 1.59 7.70 -4.12
CA VAL A 139 0.90 7.03 -3.01
C VAL A 139 0.22 5.75 -3.46
N LEU A 140 -0.62 5.80 -4.50
CA LEU A 140 -1.34 4.63 -5.00
C LEU A 140 -0.39 3.53 -5.51
N THR A 141 0.72 3.90 -6.16
CA THR A 141 1.73 2.94 -6.61
C THR A 141 2.44 2.30 -5.42
N THR A 142 2.79 3.08 -4.40
CA THR A 142 3.49 2.59 -3.20
C THR A 142 2.61 1.63 -2.41
N VAL A 143 1.36 2.03 -2.14
CA VAL A 143 0.36 1.21 -1.45
C VAL A 143 0.01 -0.02 -2.28
N GLY A 144 -0.19 0.13 -3.59
CA GLY A 144 -0.49 -0.98 -4.48
C GLY A 144 0.64 -2.02 -4.53
N ILE A 145 1.90 -1.61 -4.67
CA ILE A 145 3.01 -2.57 -4.60
C ILE A 145 3.04 -3.26 -3.25
N GLY A 146 2.82 -2.53 -2.15
CA GLY A 146 2.69 -3.13 -0.81
C GLY A 146 1.54 -4.14 -0.73
N LYS A 147 0.39 -3.86 -1.34
CA LYS A 147 -0.76 -4.79 -1.46
C LYS A 147 -0.36 -6.08 -2.18
N ALA A 148 0.36 -6.00 -3.29
CA ALA A 148 0.82 -7.18 -4.02
C ALA A 148 1.78 -8.04 -3.18
N ILE A 149 2.72 -7.41 -2.47
CA ILE A 149 3.65 -8.09 -1.54
C ILE A 149 2.88 -8.76 -0.40
N SER A 150 1.93 -8.03 0.18
CA SER A 150 1.10 -8.44 1.31
C SER A 150 0.15 -9.58 0.96
N ARG A 151 -0.42 -9.60 -0.24
CA ARG A 151 -1.25 -10.72 -0.71
C ARG A 151 -0.42 -11.96 -1.02
N ALA A 152 0.77 -11.81 -1.61
CA ALA A 152 1.67 -12.93 -1.89
C ALA A 152 2.17 -13.63 -0.61
N GLU A 153 2.12 -12.94 0.53
CA GLU A 153 2.53 -13.45 1.84
C GLU A 153 1.87 -14.77 2.23
N VAL A 154 0.58 -14.96 1.95
CA VAL A 154 -0.15 -16.19 2.28
C VAL A 154 0.49 -17.45 1.65
N LEU A 155 1.22 -17.28 0.54
CA LEU A 155 1.96 -18.33 -0.15
C LEU A 155 3.46 -18.32 0.15
N ARG A 156 4.02 -17.14 0.47
CA ARG A 156 5.44 -16.93 0.70
C ARG A 156 5.86 -17.38 2.11
N ASP A 157 5.12 -16.96 3.12
CA ASP A 157 5.57 -17.03 4.51
C ASP A 157 4.92 -18.16 5.31
N PHE A 158 3.92 -18.85 4.74
CA PHE A 158 3.11 -19.87 5.41
C PHE A 158 3.18 -21.21 4.67
N ASN A 159 3.58 -22.26 5.38
CA ASN A 159 3.77 -23.62 4.85
C ASN A 159 2.86 -24.68 5.50
N GLY A 160 1.77 -24.24 6.14
CA GLY A 160 0.80 -25.10 6.84
C GLY A 160 1.16 -25.42 8.30
N TRP A 161 2.45 -25.40 8.69
CA TRP A 161 2.91 -25.80 10.02
C TRP A 161 3.57 -24.68 10.82
N SER A 162 4.20 -23.74 10.14
CA SER A 162 4.87 -22.61 10.74
C SER A 162 4.77 -21.38 9.84
N TRP A 163 5.20 -20.24 10.38
CA TRP A 163 5.37 -19.03 9.60
C TRP A 163 6.81 -18.52 9.72
N SER A 164 7.37 -18.06 8.62
CA SER A 164 8.70 -17.47 8.59
C SER A 164 8.82 -16.49 7.43
N ILE A 165 9.34 -15.30 7.72
CA ILE A 165 9.53 -14.27 6.70
C ILE A 165 10.97 -14.32 6.20
N ASP A 166 11.16 -14.60 4.90
CA ASP A 166 12.45 -14.38 4.24
C ASP A 166 12.48 -12.99 3.59
N LYS A 167 13.35 -12.12 4.12
CA LYS A 167 13.59 -10.78 3.57
C LYS A 167 14.04 -10.79 2.10
N SER A 168 14.66 -11.88 1.64
CA SER A 168 15.17 -12.00 0.27
C SER A 168 14.05 -12.15 -0.76
N GLU A 169 12.86 -12.55 -0.31
CA GLU A 169 11.67 -12.78 -1.14
C GLU A 169 10.67 -11.61 -1.12
N ILE A 170 11.07 -10.45 -0.58
CA ILE A 170 10.25 -9.22 -0.53
C ILE A 170 10.70 -8.24 -1.62
N GLU A 171 9.78 -7.83 -2.48
CA GLU A 171 10.05 -7.03 -3.68
C GLU A 171 10.41 -5.56 -3.37
N SER A 172 9.84 -5.02 -2.29
CA SER A 172 10.20 -3.73 -1.69
C SER A 172 9.79 -3.70 -0.22
N SER A 173 10.78 -3.59 0.67
CA SER A 173 10.51 -3.49 2.11
C SER A 173 9.74 -2.22 2.46
N GLU A 174 10.03 -1.11 1.78
CA GLU A 174 9.36 0.18 2.01
C GLU A 174 7.87 0.11 1.69
N CYS A 175 7.50 -0.42 0.51
CA CYS A 175 6.09 -0.58 0.15
C CYS A 175 5.38 -1.58 1.07
N ASN A 176 6.05 -2.67 1.44
CA ASN A 176 5.49 -3.66 2.35
C ASN A 176 5.15 -3.05 3.72
N ILE A 177 6.11 -2.33 4.32
CA ILE A 177 5.91 -1.63 5.59
C ILE A 177 4.77 -0.61 5.44
N VAL A 178 4.79 0.25 4.41
CA VAL A 178 3.72 1.24 4.19
C VAL A 178 2.34 0.60 4.18
N TYR A 179 2.15 -0.45 3.39
CA TYR A 179 0.84 -1.10 3.30
C TYR A 179 0.41 -1.75 4.62
N ILE A 180 1.31 -2.46 5.31
CA ILE A 180 0.99 -3.12 6.59
C ILE A 180 0.59 -2.08 7.64
N LEU A 181 1.38 -1.01 7.77
CA LEU A 181 1.12 0.05 8.74
C LEU A 181 -0.20 0.78 8.48
N LEU A 182 -0.52 1.05 7.21
CA LEU A 182 -1.83 1.60 6.85
C LEU A 182 -2.97 0.65 7.18
N THR A 183 -2.79 -0.65 6.96
CA THR A 183 -3.80 -1.68 7.25
C THR A 183 -4.11 -1.75 8.74
N TYR A 184 -3.12 -1.65 9.62
CA TYR A 184 -3.36 -1.64 11.08
C TYR A 184 -4.00 -0.35 11.60
N ILE A 185 -3.86 0.77 10.89
CA ILE A 185 -4.52 2.02 11.28
C ILE A 185 -5.95 2.10 10.71
N LEU A 186 -6.14 1.73 9.46
CA LEU A 186 -7.37 2.01 8.69
C LEU A 186 -8.24 0.78 8.43
N GLY A 187 -7.73 -0.42 8.72
CA GLY A 187 -8.37 -1.69 8.37
C GLY A 187 -8.08 -2.14 6.95
N ASP A 188 -8.25 -3.44 6.69
CA ASP A 188 -8.02 -4.04 5.38
C ASP A 188 -9.01 -3.53 4.33
N VAL A 189 -10.30 -3.40 4.68
CA VAL A 189 -11.37 -3.03 3.73
C VAL A 189 -11.07 -1.72 2.98
N LEU A 190 -10.59 -0.70 3.68
CA LEU A 190 -10.26 0.60 3.07
C LEU A 190 -8.99 0.50 2.23
N VAL A 191 -7.92 -0.08 2.78
CA VAL A 191 -6.59 -0.08 2.15
C VAL A 191 -6.56 -1.01 0.93
N ASP A 192 -7.24 -2.16 0.98
CA ASP A 192 -7.27 -3.13 -0.13
C ASP A 192 -8.06 -2.63 -1.35
N ASN A 193 -9.05 -1.78 -1.11
CA ASN A 193 -9.94 -1.19 -2.13
C ASN A 193 -9.56 0.24 -2.50
N LEU A 194 -8.36 0.71 -2.13
CA LEU A 194 -7.96 2.08 -2.36
C LEU A 194 -7.99 2.45 -3.85
N ARG A 195 -8.67 3.55 -4.17
CA ARG A 195 -8.78 4.11 -5.54
C ARG A 195 -8.33 5.55 -5.64
N SER A 196 -8.39 6.31 -4.55
CA SER A 196 -7.87 7.66 -4.49
C SER A 196 -7.02 7.86 -3.24
N ALA A 197 -5.96 8.65 -3.37
CA ALA A 197 -5.13 9.01 -2.23
C ALA A 197 -5.87 9.95 -1.25
N GLU A 198 -6.96 10.60 -1.69
CA GLU A 198 -7.79 11.44 -0.82
C GLU A 198 -8.47 10.63 0.29
N ASP A 199 -8.84 9.36 0.02
CA ASP A 199 -9.41 8.47 1.04
C ASP A 199 -8.44 8.27 2.21
N LEU A 200 -7.14 8.17 1.94
CA LEU A 200 -6.12 8.11 2.99
C LEU A 200 -5.96 9.45 3.69
N LYS A 201 -5.93 10.55 2.95
CA LYS A 201 -5.75 11.89 3.50
C LYS A 201 -6.86 12.29 4.47
N ILE A 202 -8.10 11.87 4.20
CA ILE A 202 -9.26 12.15 5.07
C ILE A 202 -9.16 11.36 6.38
N ASN A 203 -8.65 10.13 6.35
CA ASN A 203 -8.67 9.20 7.48
C ASN A 203 -7.36 9.17 8.29
N LEU A 204 -6.26 9.71 7.75
CA LEU A 204 -4.97 9.76 8.43
C LEU A 204 -4.75 11.12 9.13
N PRO A 205 -4.12 11.12 10.32
CA PRO A 205 -3.60 12.35 10.90
C PRO A 205 -2.63 13.05 9.94
N GLU A 206 -2.72 14.37 9.83
CA GLU A 206 -1.92 15.18 8.90
C GLU A 206 -0.41 14.88 8.95
N PRO A 207 0.24 14.74 10.14
CA PRO A 207 1.65 14.38 10.21
C PRO A 207 1.99 13.03 9.55
N LEU A 208 1.12 12.03 9.72
CA LEU A 208 1.30 10.70 9.16
C LEU A 208 1.06 10.70 7.64
N TRP A 209 0.03 11.41 7.18
CA TRP A 209 -0.23 11.63 5.76
C TRP A 209 0.96 12.29 5.06
N ASN A 210 1.53 13.34 5.66
CA ASN A 210 2.67 14.05 5.09
C ASN A 210 3.90 13.13 4.93
N GLU A 211 4.18 12.28 5.92
CA GLU A 211 5.28 11.31 5.81
C GLU A 211 4.97 10.17 4.84
N LEU A 212 3.72 9.75 4.69
CA LEU A 212 3.31 8.81 3.65
C LEU A 212 3.62 9.35 2.25
N VAL A 213 3.25 10.61 1.98
CA VAL A 213 3.54 11.26 0.70
C VAL A 213 5.05 11.36 0.48
N ASN A 214 5.82 11.75 1.50
CA ASN A 214 7.29 11.82 1.40
C ASN A 214 7.93 10.47 1.02
N VAL A 215 7.58 9.40 1.73
CA VAL A 215 8.12 8.05 1.48
C VAL A 215 7.68 7.55 0.11
N SER A 216 6.41 7.78 -0.25
CA SER A 216 5.86 7.38 -1.55
C SER A 216 6.56 8.10 -2.71
N MET A 217 6.80 9.40 -2.58
CA MET A 217 7.52 10.19 -3.58
C MET A 217 8.98 9.76 -3.73
N GLN A 218 9.66 9.44 -2.63
CA GLN A 218 11.04 8.92 -2.70
C GLN A 218 11.09 7.54 -3.36
N PHE A 219 10.15 6.66 -3.01
CA PHE A 219 10.02 5.37 -3.68
C PHE A 219 9.79 5.58 -5.17
N TYR A 220 8.83 6.43 -5.55
CA TYR A 220 8.44 6.70 -6.93
C TYR A 220 9.61 7.25 -7.78
N LYS A 221 10.48 8.09 -7.20
CA LYS A 221 11.73 8.55 -7.86
C LYS A 221 12.72 7.41 -8.13
N SER A 222 12.80 6.43 -7.24
CA SER A 222 13.70 5.28 -7.40
C SER A 222 13.08 4.11 -8.18
N PHE A 223 11.77 4.16 -8.45
CA PHE A 223 11.03 3.12 -9.14
C PHE A 223 11.44 2.95 -10.60
N ASP A 224 11.61 4.05 -11.35
CA ASP A 224 12.08 4.05 -12.74
C ASP A 224 12.80 5.37 -13.07
N LYS A 225 13.93 5.29 -13.79
CA LYS A 225 14.72 6.44 -14.21
C LYS A 225 13.92 7.41 -15.08
N MET A 226 13.10 6.89 -16.01
CA MET A 226 12.27 7.74 -16.87
C MET A 226 11.20 8.48 -16.05
N GLN A 227 10.69 7.85 -15.00
CA GLN A 227 9.79 8.52 -14.07
C GLN A 227 10.52 9.62 -13.32
N ASN A 228 11.72 9.37 -12.80
CA ASN A 228 12.49 10.39 -12.10
C ASN A 228 12.77 11.63 -12.96
N GLU A 229 13.12 11.46 -14.24
CA GLU A 229 13.31 12.59 -15.17
C GLU A 229 12.03 13.44 -15.30
N LYS A 230 10.86 12.81 -15.43
CA LYS A 230 9.57 13.53 -15.45
C LYS A 230 9.28 14.27 -14.14
N ILE A 231 9.67 13.69 -13.00
CA ILE A 231 9.51 14.35 -11.68
C ILE A 231 10.39 15.59 -11.59
N LEU A 232 11.63 15.51 -12.09
CA LEU A 232 12.55 16.65 -12.12
C LEU A 232 12.04 17.78 -13.02
N ASP A 233 11.46 17.45 -14.17
CA ASP A 233 10.83 18.44 -15.06
C ASP A 233 9.65 19.15 -14.37
N ILE A 234 8.76 18.40 -13.71
CA ILE A 234 7.63 18.97 -12.96
C ILE A 234 8.15 19.87 -11.81
N LEU A 235 9.18 19.42 -11.09
CA LEU A 235 9.80 20.19 -10.02
C LEU A 235 10.37 21.52 -10.53
N ALA A 236 11.02 21.51 -11.70
CA ALA A 236 11.54 22.73 -12.31
C ALA A 236 10.42 23.72 -12.66
N VAL A 237 9.29 23.22 -13.16
CA VAL A 237 8.08 24.03 -13.42
C VAL A 237 7.56 24.64 -12.12
N TYR A 238 7.39 23.84 -11.06
CA TYR A 238 6.90 24.33 -9.77
C TYR A 238 7.80 25.37 -9.14
N LYS A 239 9.13 25.17 -9.18
CA LYS A 239 10.09 26.14 -8.68
C LYS A 239 10.03 27.46 -9.46
N ASN A 240 9.96 27.40 -10.78
CA ASN A 240 9.86 28.61 -11.60
C ASN A 240 8.57 29.37 -11.28
N GLU A 241 7.44 28.68 -11.21
CA GLU A 241 6.16 29.31 -10.87
C GLU A 241 6.18 29.94 -9.46
N TYR A 242 6.76 29.24 -8.48
CA TYR A 242 6.93 29.75 -7.11
C TYR A 242 7.87 30.97 -7.05
N LEU A 243 8.92 30.98 -7.87
CA LEU A 243 9.83 32.13 -7.96
C LEU A 243 9.11 33.36 -8.51
N LYS A 244 8.25 33.21 -9.53
CA LYS A 244 7.45 34.33 -10.04
C LYS A 244 6.50 34.89 -8.99
N MET A 245 5.91 34.03 -8.16
CA MET A 245 5.05 34.46 -7.05
C MET A 245 5.75 35.30 -5.98
N ARG A 246 7.09 35.33 -5.94
CA ARG A 246 7.84 36.28 -5.09
C ARG A 246 7.70 37.73 -5.54
N TYR A 247 7.20 37.96 -6.76
CA TYR A 247 6.91 39.26 -7.35
C TYR A 247 5.40 39.33 -7.63
N PRO A 248 4.56 39.57 -6.58
CA PRO A 248 3.12 39.37 -6.69
C PRO A 248 2.47 40.27 -7.74
N TYR A 249 2.93 41.51 -7.88
CA TYR A 249 2.36 42.44 -8.84
C TYR A 249 2.54 41.95 -10.29
N GLU A 250 3.77 41.61 -10.67
CA GLU A 250 4.14 41.12 -11.99
C GLU A 250 3.44 39.80 -12.30
N TYR A 251 3.38 38.90 -11.32
CA TYR A 251 2.67 37.64 -11.45
C TYR A 251 1.17 37.84 -11.67
N GLN A 252 0.54 38.74 -10.91
CA GLN A 252 -0.88 39.08 -11.09
C GLN A 252 -1.17 39.68 -12.47
N GLN A 253 -0.25 40.48 -13.03
CA GLN A 253 -0.36 40.98 -14.41
C GLN A 253 -0.21 39.86 -15.45
N GLU A 254 0.72 38.91 -15.24
CA GLU A 254 0.86 37.72 -16.09
C GLU A 254 -0.44 36.90 -16.10
N ILE A 255 -1.01 36.63 -14.92
CA ILE A 255 -2.27 35.89 -14.77
C ILE A 255 -3.44 36.65 -15.40
N LEU A 256 -3.53 37.96 -15.22
CA LEU A 256 -4.55 38.79 -15.86
C LEU A 256 -4.46 38.72 -17.38
N THR A 257 -3.24 38.78 -17.94
CA THR A 257 -3.01 38.68 -19.38
C THR A 257 -3.44 37.32 -19.93
N LYS A 258 -3.09 36.23 -19.24
CA LYS A 258 -3.52 34.87 -19.59
C LYS A 258 -5.04 34.72 -19.54
N LYS A 259 -5.68 35.26 -18.49
CA LYS A 259 -7.14 35.26 -18.31
C LYS A 259 -7.85 35.99 -19.43
N ASN A 260 -7.38 37.18 -19.80
CA ASN A 260 -7.94 37.97 -20.89
C ASN A 260 -7.83 37.24 -22.24
N LYS A 261 -6.69 36.60 -22.51
CA LYS A 261 -6.52 35.78 -23.71
C LYS A 261 -7.50 34.60 -23.74
N ALA A 262 -7.62 33.85 -22.64
CA ALA A 262 -8.56 32.73 -22.55
C ALA A 262 -10.01 33.18 -22.74
N PHE A 263 -10.36 34.39 -22.28
CA PHE A 263 -11.69 34.97 -22.49
C PHE A 263 -11.96 35.30 -23.96
N VAL A 264 -10.97 35.86 -24.68
CA VAL A 264 -11.07 36.13 -26.12
C VAL A 264 -11.23 34.83 -26.91
N ASP A 265 -10.42 33.81 -26.60
CA ASP A 265 -10.51 32.49 -27.25
C ASP A 265 -11.89 31.84 -26.98
N LEU A 266 -12.42 31.98 -25.76
CA LEU A 266 -13.75 31.49 -25.38
C LEU A 266 -14.87 32.20 -26.14
N GLN A 267 -14.77 33.53 -26.31
CA GLN A 267 -15.71 34.30 -27.13
C GLN A 267 -15.70 33.82 -28.58
N HIS A 268 -14.52 33.63 -29.17
CA HIS A 268 -14.38 33.11 -30.53
C HIS A 268 -15.03 31.73 -30.69
N ILE A 269 -14.76 30.80 -29.78
CA ILE A 269 -15.39 29.47 -29.81
C ILE A 269 -16.92 29.57 -29.70
N ASN A 270 -17.44 30.43 -28.81
CA ASN A 270 -18.88 30.62 -28.68
C ASN A 270 -19.50 31.17 -29.97
N GLU A 271 -18.85 32.12 -30.65
CA GLU A 271 -19.31 32.62 -31.95
C GLU A 271 -19.37 31.51 -33.01
N LEU A 272 -18.34 30.67 -33.10
CA LEU A 272 -18.31 29.56 -34.05
C LEU A 272 -19.44 28.57 -33.81
N LEU A 273 -19.64 28.17 -32.54
CA LEU A 273 -20.67 27.20 -32.18
C LEU A 273 -22.09 27.72 -32.44
N GLN A 274 -22.29 29.04 -32.45
CA GLN A 274 -23.58 29.67 -32.76
C GLN A 274 -23.80 29.92 -34.26
N GLN A 275 -22.75 29.91 -35.09
CA GLN A 275 -22.83 30.31 -36.50
C GLN A 275 -22.39 29.18 -37.45
N PRO A 276 -23.33 28.37 -37.99
CA PRO A 276 -23.01 27.19 -38.80
C PRO A 276 -22.08 27.45 -39.99
N ASN A 277 -22.23 28.60 -40.65
CA ASN A 277 -21.39 28.98 -41.80
C ASN A 277 -19.95 29.31 -41.38
N LYS A 278 -19.76 30.03 -40.26
CA LYS A 278 -18.41 30.31 -39.74
C LYS A 278 -17.73 29.03 -39.28
N LEU A 279 -18.45 28.16 -38.55
CA LEU A 279 -17.95 26.85 -38.11
C LEU A 279 -17.45 26.00 -39.28
N LYS A 280 -18.23 25.94 -40.37
CA LYS A 280 -17.85 25.18 -41.57
C LYS A 280 -16.60 25.75 -42.23
N ASN A 281 -16.51 27.08 -42.37
CA ASN A 281 -15.34 27.73 -42.96
C ASN A 281 -14.07 27.53 -42.13
N GLU A 282 -14.18 27.67 -40.81
CA GLU A 282 -13.04 27.46 -39.91
C GLU A 282 -12.62 25.99 -39.86
N PHE A 283 -13.57 25.06 -39.83
CA PHE A 283 -13.29 23.63 -40.01
C PHE A 283 -12.48 23.36 -41.27
N MET A 284 -12.90 23.90 -42.43
CA MET A 284 -12.19 23.70 -43.69
C MET A 284 -10.77 24.28 -43.65
N LEU A 285 -10.58 25.46 -43.04
CA LEU A 285 -9.28 26.11 -42.90
C LEU A 285 -8.34 25.39 -41.94
N VAL A 286 -8.84 24.94 -40.79
CA VAL A 286 -8.06 24.18 -39.81
C VAL A 286 -7.70 22.82 -40.40
N ASN A 287 -8.69 22.14 -40.97
CA ASN A 287 -8.49 20.81 -41.52
C ASN A 287 -7.57 20.83 -42.74
N SER A 288 -7.52 21.89 -43.56
CA SER A 288 -6.58 21.98 -44.69
C SER A 288 -5.11 22.02 -44.25
N LYS A 289 -4.81 22.63 -43.10
CA LYS A 289 -3.47 22.76 -42.53
C LYS A 289 -2.97 21.52 -41.77
N LEU A 290 -3.87 20.59 -41.44
CA LEU A 290 -3.49 19.37 -40.72
C LEU A 290 -2.84 18.34 -41.66
N PRO A 291 -1.83 17.58 -41.20
CA PRO A 291 -1.29 16.45 -41.95
C PRO A 291 -2.34 15.34 -42.11
N SER A 292 -2.14 14.46 -43.10
CA SER A 292 -3.13 13.45 -43.53
C SER A 292 -3.60 12.52 -42.41
N ASP A 293 -2.70 12.16 -41.50
CA ASP A 293 -2.93 11.30 -40.33
C ASP A 293 -3.68 12.01 -39.18
N LYS A 294 -3.78 13.33 -39.20
CA LYS A 294 -4.45 14.15 -38.18
C LYS A 294 -5.68 14.89 -38.71
N LYS A 295 -6.14 14.58 -39.93
CA LYS A 295 -7.34 15.19 -40.48
C LYS A 295 -8.53 14.90 -39.57
N ILE A 296 -9.31 15.94 -39.32
CA ILE A 296 -10.56 15.84 -38.60
C ILE A 296 -11.60 15.28 -39.56
N PHE A 297 -12.16 14.12 -39.22
CA PHE A 297 -13.03 13.33 -40.09
C PHE A 297 -14.24 14.11 -40.61
N ASP A 298 -14.89 14.89 -39.75
CA ASP A 298 -16.07 15.65 -40.13
C ASP A 298 -16.27 16.87 -39.21
N ILE A 299 -17.24 17.70 -39.60
CA ILE A 299 -17.60 18.92 -38.86
C ILE A 299 -18.15 18.61 -37.46
N ARG A 300 -18.76 17.44 -37.24
CA ARG A 300 -19.30 17.05 -35.92
C ARG A 300 -18.18 16.75 -34.94
N ASN A 301 -17.12 16.07 -35.38
CA ASN A 301 -15.92 15.81 -34.60
C ASN A 301 -15.18 17.12 -34.30
N TYR A 302 -15.12 18.06 -35.25
CA TYR A 302 -14.58 19.40 -34.98
C TYR A 302 -15.41 20.16 -33.93
N GLN A 303 -16.74 20.11 -34.03
CA GLN A 303 -17.63 20.72 -33.05
C GLN A 303 -17.43 20.12 -31.65
N LYS A 304 -17.25 18.80 -31.52
CA LYS A 304 -16.91 18.16 -30.24
C LYS A 304 -15.58 18.66 -29.67
N LEU A 305 -14.55 18.80 -30.51
CA LEU A 305 -13.26 19.37 -30.08
C LEU A 305 -13.44 20.80 -29.54
N LEU A 306 -14.21 21.65 -30.24
CA LEU A 306 -14.51 23.01 -29.79
C LEU A 306 -15.28 23.04 -28.47
N ILE A 307 -16.24 22.13 -28.26
CA ILE A 307 -16.98 22.00 -26.99
C ILE A 307 -16.02 21.61 -25.85
N ASN A 308 -15.11 20.66 -26.08
CA ASN A 308 -14.10 20.29 -25.09
C ASN A 308 -13.14 21.44 -24.79
N SER A 309 -12.68 22.16 -25.83
CA SER A 309 -11.85 23.36 -25.67
C SER A 309 -12.56 24.46 -24.91
N LYS A 310 -13.85 24.69 -25.18
CA LYS A 310 -14.70 25.63 -24.44
C LYS A 310 -14.71 25.32 -22.94
N ALA A 311 -15.01 24.07 -22.57
CA ALA A 311 -15.03 23.65 -21.17
C ALA A 311 -13.67 23.83 -20.49
N ASN A 312 -12.57 23.56 -21.21
CA ASN A 312 -11.22 23.76 -20.68
C ASN A 312 -10.88 25.25 -20.47
N LEU A 313 -11.25 26.13 -21.41
CA LEU A 313 -11.05 27.58 -21.26
C LEU A 313 -11.86 28.15 -20.10
N GLU A 314 -13.11 27.71 -19.93
CA GLU A 314 -13.95 28.09 -18.78
C GLU A 314 -13.29 27.68 -17.45
N LYS A 315 -12.72 26.47 -17.37
CA LYS A 315 -11.96 25.99 -16.21
C LYS A 315 -10.72 26.86 -15.94
N GLN A 316 -9.92 27.16 -16.97
CA GLN A 316 -8.73 28.01 -16.85
C GLN A 316 -9.06 29.43 -16.37
N ILE A 317 -10.12 30.05 -16.92
CA ILE A 317 -10.57 31.39 -16.50
C ILE A 317 -10.97 31.39 -15.02
N ASN A 318 -11.65 30.34 -14.56
CA ASN A 318 -12.00 30.19 -13.15
C ASN A 318 -10.75 30.04 -12.27
N GLU A 319 -9.80 29.18 -12.67
CA GLU A 319 -8.51 29.02 -11.97
C GLU A 319 -7.74 30.35 -11.88
N TYR A 320 -7.59 31.08 -12.98
CA TYR A 320 -6.96 32.40 -12.95
C TYR A 320 -7.70 33.40 -12.05
N SER A 321 -9.03 33.34 -12.00
CA SER A 321 -9.82 34.20 -11.13
C SER A 321 -9.58 33.89 -9.65
N LYS A 322 -9.42 32.61 -9.29
CA LYS A 322 -9.04 32.20 -7.93
C LYS A 322 -7.63 32.70 -7.56
N ILE A 323 -6.69 32.69 -8.50
CA ILE A 323 -5.33 33.18 -8.27
C ILE A 323 -5.30 34.70 -8.10
N GLN A 324 -6.19 35.42 -8.76
CA GLN A 324 -6.31 36.87 -8.62
C GLN A 324 -6.88 37.33 -7.28
N ASP A 325 -7.62 36.46 -6.60
CA ASP A 325 -8.06 36.70 -5.23
C ASP A 325 -6.87 36.60 -4.25
N PRO A 326 -6.68 37.56 -3.32
CA PRO A 326 -5.55 37.53 -2.38
C PRO A 326 -5.47 36.26 -1.53
N MET A 327 -6.61 35.72 -1.07
CA MET A 327 -6.61 34.47 -0.28
C MET A 327 -6.30 33.27 -1.17
N GLY A 328 -6.87 33.25 -2.38
CA GLY A 328 -6.58 32.21 -3.36
C GLY A 328 -5.12 32.19 -3.82
N PHE A 329 -4.49 33.37 -3.96
CA PHE A 329 -3.06 33.51 -4.24
C PHE A 329 -2.20 32.87 -3.14
N GLU A 330 -2.42 33.25 -1.87
CA GLU A 330 -1.59 32.73 -0.77
C GLU A 330 -1.80 31.21 -0.61
N LYS A 331 -3.04 30.74 -0.72
CA LYS A 331 -3.33 29.30 -0.71
C LYS A 331 -2.58 28.54 -1.82
N MET A 332 -2.62 29.05 -3.05
CA MET A 332 -1.90 28.40 -4.16
C MET A 332 -0.39 28.39 -3.94
N LYS A 333 0.16 29.47 -3.38
CA LYS A 333 1.58 29.57 -3.04
C LYS A 333 1.98 28.58 -1.95
N GLU A 334 1.15 28.40 -0.92
CA GLU A 334 1.35 27.38 0.13
C GLU A 334 1.30 25.96 -0.45
N GLU A 335 0.29 25.65 -1.27
CA GLU A 335 0.15 24.35 -1.96
C GLU A 335 1.37 24.06 -2.84
N LEU A 336 1.86 25.06 -3.58
CA LEU A 336 3.03 24.93 -4.43
C LEU A 336 4.31 24.71 -3.62
N MET A 337 4.48 25.43 -2.52
CA MET A 337 5.61 25.25 -1.61
C MET A 337 5.62 23.84 -1.01
N LEU A 338 4.45 23.32 -0.62
CA LEU A 338 4.30 21.97 -0.09
C LEU A 338 4.66 20.91 -1.15
N LYS A 339 4.20 21.08 -2.39
CA LYS A 339 4.58 20.19 -3.50
C LYS A 339 6.08 20.21 -3.76
N ILE A 340 6.70 21.39 -3.83
CA ILE A 340 8.16 21.50 -3.97
C ILE A 340 8.87 20.70 -2.86
N LYS A 341 8.42 20.86 -1.61
CA LYS A 341 8.97 20.13 -0.46
C LYS A 341 8.90 18.62 -0.65
N TYR A 342 7.75 18.07 -1.08
CA TYR A 342 7.61 16.62 -1.34
C TYR A 342 8.58 16.11 -2.42
N TYR A 343 8.86 16.93 -3.44
CA TYR A 343 9.66 16.54 -4.60
C TYR A 343 11.17 16.72 -4.34
N GLU A 344 11.54 17.57 -3.40
CA GLU A 344 12.94 17.73 -2.96
C GLU A 344 13.30 16.80 -1.82
N VAL A 345 12.32 16.24 -1.10
CA VAL A 345 12.61 15.45 0.09
C VAL A 345 13.45 14.22 -0.27
N SER A 346 14.56 14.10 0.47
CA SER A 346 15.23 12.84 0.73
C SER A 346 14.84 12.44 2.14
N THR A 347 14.01 11.40 2.26
CA THR A 347 13.58 10.88 3.56
C THR A 347 14.06 9.44 3.72
N ASN A 348 13.59 8.77 4.75
CA ASN A 348 13.55 7.33 4.80
C ASN A 348 12.24 6.92 5.47
N ILE A 349 11.96 5.63 5.48
CA ILE A 349 10.72 5.12 6.06
C ILE A 349 10.61 5.37 7.57
N SER A 350 11.71 5.64 8.27
CA SER A 350 11.72 5.76 9.73
C SER A 350 10.93 6.94 10.28
N LYS A 351 10.73 8.01 9.50
CA LYS A 351 9.83 9.10 9.90
C LYS A 351 8.36 8.67 9.85
N PHE A 352 7.97 7.96 8.80
CA PHE A 352 6.64 7.38 8.66
C PHE A 352 6.38 6.35 9.76
N GLU A 353 7.33 5.44 10.01
CA GLU A 353 7.31 4.49 11.14
C GLU A 353 7.11 5.18 12.50
N LYS A 354 7.82 6.30 12.75
CA LYS A 354 7.65 7.05 14.00
C LYS A 354 6.24 7.62 14.16
N GLN A 355 5.71 8.23 13.09
CA GLN A 355 4.35 8.79 13.09
C GLN A 355 3.30 7.69 13.25
N PHE A 356 3.49 6.53 12.59
CA PHE A 356 2.64 5.35 12.81
C PHE A 356 2.64 4.94 14.27
N LEU A 357 3.81 4.84 14.92
CA LEU A 357 3.88 4.38 16.30
C LEU A 357 3.15 5.32 17.26
N GLU A 358 3.05 6.62 16.97
CA GLU A 358 2.27 7.56 17.79
C GLU A 358 0.76 7.27 17.71
N VAL A 359 0.27 6.90 16.53
CA VAL A 359 -1.12 6.48 16.31
C VAL A 359 -1.40 5.10 16.92
N PHE A 360 -0.51 4.14 16.68
CA PHE A 360 -0.63 2.76 17.18
C PHE A 360 -0.58 2.70 18.72
N GLU A 361 0.27 3.51 19.36
CA GLU A 361 0.31 3.64 20.81
C GLU A 361 -1.03 4.12 21.38
N LYS A 362 -1.70 5.04 20.69
CA LYS A 362 -3.04 5.49 21.09
C LYS A 362 -4.08 4.38 20.97
N GLN A 363 -4.07 3.59 19.89
CA GLN A 363 -4.95 2.42 19.76
C GLN A 363 -4.76 1.44 20.93
N VAL A 364 -3.52 1.20 21.34
CA VAL A 364 -3.20 0.35 22.50
C VAL A 364 -3.75 0.94 23.80
N ILE A 365 -3.65 2.25 24.00
CA ILE A 365 -4.17 2.93 25.19
C ILE A 365 -5.70 2.91 25.21
N ASP A 366 -6.35 3.10 24.07
CA ASP A 366 -7.81 3.18 23.96
C ASP A 366 -8.49 1.80 23.96
N ALA A 367 -7.75 0.72 23.65
CA ALA A 367 -8.28 -0.64 23.64
C ALA A 367 -8.83 -1.06 25.01
N SER A 368 -10.04 -1.61 25.00
CA SER A 368 -10.81 -1.97 26.21
C SER A 368 -11.59 -3.28 26.09
N ASP A 369 -11.31 -4.05 25.05
CA ASP A 369 -11.90 -5.37 24.78
C ASP A 369 -10.80 -6.45 24.81
N LYS A 370 -11.10 -7.62 25.42
CA LYS A 370 -10.15 -8.74 25.51
C LYS A 370 -9.67 -9.18 24.12
N LYS A 371 -10.56 -9.21 23.12
CA LYS A 371 -10.23 -9.63 21.76
C LYS A 371 -9.34 -8.60 21.06
N GLU A 372 -9.65 -7.32 21.14
CA GLU A 372 -8.85 -6.22 20.60
C GLU A 372 -7.44 -6.20 21.20
N ILE A 373 -7.31 -6.36 22.51
CA ILE A 373 -6.00 -6.41 23.17
C ILE A 373 -5.20 -7.65 22.72
N LEU A 374 -5.86 -8.80 22.57
CA LEU A 374 -5.24 -10.00 22.00
C LEU A 374 -4.80 -9.78 20.55
N ASP A 375 -5.63 -9.16 19.72
CA ASP A 375 -5.29 -8.80 18.35
C ASP A 375 -4.09 -7.86 18.30
N LEU A 376 -4.00 -6.87 19.20
CA LEU A 376 -2.85 -5.96 19.32
C LEU A 376 -1.55 -6.67 19.73
N ILE A 377 -1.62 -7.71 20.58
CA ILE A 377 -0.46 -8.56 20.89
C ILE A 377 0.05 -9.26 19.63
N TYR A 378 -0.86 -9.88 18.87
CA TYR A 378 -0.52 -10.56 17.62
C TYR A 378 0.03 -9.59 16.57
N GLN A 379 -0.59 -8.41 16.42
CA GLN A 379 -0.12 -7.37 15.50
C GLN A 379 1.27 -6.86 15.90
N THR A 380 1.51 -6.58 17.18
CA THR A 380 2.82 -6.11 17.69
C THR A 380 3.92 -7.15 17.43
N ARG A 381 3.62 -8.42 17.66
CA ARG A 381 4.53 -9.54 17.33
C ARG A 381 4.81 -9.63 15.83
N TYR A 382 3.79 -9.48 15.00
CA TYR A 382 3.96 -9.49 13.57
C TYR A 382 4.85 -8.32 13.10
N LEU A 383 4.61 -7.10 13.62
CA LEU A 383 5.42 -5.92 13.34
C LEU A 383 6.91 -6.11 13.69
N ASN A 384 7.22 -6.79 14.80
CA ASN A 384 8.60 -7.14 15.17
C ASN A 384 9.31 -8.00 14.11
N SER A 385 8.55 -8.79 13.36
CA SER A 385 9.09 -9.75 12.38
C SER A 385 9.25 -9.14 10.98
N ILE A 386 8.72 -7.93 10.73
CA ILE A 386 8.78 -7.30 9.41
C ILE A 386 10.22 -6.90 9.06
N PRO A 387 10.81 -7.44 7.98
CA PRO A 387 12.17 -7.10 7.60
C PRO A 387 12.35 -5.61 7.30
N ASN A 388 13.47 -5.07 7.74
CA ASN A 388 13.85 -3.65 7.60
C ASN A 388 12.91 -2.65 8.33
N CYS A 389 11.90 -3.13 9.05
CA CYS A 389 11.14 -2.30 9.96
C CYS A 389 11.98 -2.01 11.21
N LYS A 390 12.22 -0.74 11.51
CA LYS A 390 13.11 -0.32 12.62
C LYS A 390 12.34 0.37 13.75
N MET A 391 11.03 0.16 13.78
CA MET A 391 10.16 0.66 14.84
C MET A 391 10.59 0.12 16.20
N LYS A 392 10.77 1.02 17.17
CA LYS A 392 11.04 0.65 18.57
C LYS A 392 9.73 0.28 19.25
N LEU A 393 9.32 -0.98 19.12
CA LEU A 393 8.05 -1.48 19.66
C LEU A 393 8.08 -1.74 21.17
N ASN A 394 9.24 -1.70 21.83
CA ASN A 394 9.36 -1.87 23.30
C ASN A 394 8.38 -0.99 24.07
N ARG A 395 8.22 0.29 23.69
CA ARG A 395 7.27 1.21 24.35
C ARG A 395 5.80 0.79 24.25
N ILE A 396 5.48 0.00 23.22
CA ILE A 396 4.15 -0.57 22.98
C ILE A 396 3.99 -1.83 23.82
N GLN A 397 5.00 -2.71 23.79
CA GLN A 397 5.04 -3.95 24.55
C GLN A 397 4.95 -3.70 26.07
N GLU A 398 5.66 -2.67 26.57
CA GLU A 398 5.61 -2.20 27.96
C GLU A 398 4.22 -1.77 28.42
N LYS A 399 3.34 -1.36 27.49
CA LYS A 399 1.93 -1.01 27.78
C LYS A 399 0.99 -2.19 27.57
N LEU A 400 1.28 -3.03 26.58
CA LEU A 400 0.44 -4.17 26.23
C LEU A 400 0.47 -5.28 27.27
N ILE A 401 1.64 -5.61 27.85
CA ILE A 401 1.72 -6.69 28.84
C ILE A 401 0.88 -6.39 30.08
N PRO A 402 1.03 -5.23 30.76
CA PRO A 402 0.20 -4.91 31.93
C PRO A 402 -1.29 -4.84 31.58
N LYS A 403 -1.65 -4.24 30.44
CA LYS A 403 -3.03 -4.19 29.97
C LYS A 403 -3.60 -5.59 29.70
N ALA A 404 -2.81 -6.50 29.13
CA ALA A 404 -3.25 -7.87 28.90
C ALA A 404 -3.45 -8.65 30.21
N ILE A 405 -2.69 -8.34 31.25
CA ILE A 405 -2.87 -8.92 32.60
C ILE A 405 -4.13 -8.35 33.26
N GLU A 406 -4.34 -7.02 33.20
CA GLU A 406 -5.55 -6.36 33.72
C GLU A 406 -6.83 -6.96 33.14
N TYR A 407 -6.81 -7.30 31.85
CA TYR A 407 -7.94 -7.90 31.14
C TYR A 407 -7.94 -9.44 31.18
N GLU A 408 -7.08 -10.06 31.99
CA GLU A 408 -6.98 -11.52 32.18
C GLU A 408 -6.81 -12.30 30.86
N ILE A 409 -6.02 -11.77 29.94
CA ILE A 409 -5.60 -12.45 28.70
C ILE A 409 -4.30 -13.22 28.96
N ILE A 410 -3.43 -12.64 29.78
CA ILE A 410 -2.16 -13.20 30.22
C ILE A 410 -2.18 -13.32 31.74
N ASN A 411 -1.62 -14.40 32.27
CA ASN A 411 -1.49 -14.58 33.72
C ASN A 411 -0.33 -13.71 34.24
N PRO A 412 -0.50 -12.97 35.36
CA PRO A 412 0.61 -12.26 35.99
C PRO A 412 1.70 -13.23 36.43
N ILE A 413 2.96 -12.79 36.33
CA ILE A 413 4.12 -13.60 36.68
C ILE A 413 4.76 -13.11 37.99
N SER A 414 4.60 -11.83 38.29
CA SER A 414 5.14 -11.12 39.43
C SER A 414 4.17 -10.03 39.90
N ASN A 415 4.51 -9.41 41.01
CA ASN A 415 3.77 -8.25 41.55
C ASN A 415 4.14 -6.91 40.88
N ASN A 416 4.90 -6.90 39.79
CA ASN A 416 5.46 -5.71 39.18
C ASN A 416 5.37 -5.73 37.65
N ASP A 417 4.68 -4.75 37.07
CA ASP A 417 4.45 -4.62 35.62
C ASP A 417 5.74 -4.58 34.78
N ASP A 418 6.80 -3.90 35.25
CA ASP A 418 8.09 -3.83 34.55
C ASP A 418 8.79 -5.20 34.58
N LEU A 419 8.73 -5.92 35.71
CA LEU A 419 9.24 -7.29 35.77
C LEU A 419 8.44 -8.23 34.87
N ASP A 420 7.11 -8.13 34.86
CA ASP A 420 6.24 -8.93 34.00
C ASP A 420 6.53 -8.70 32.52
N TYR A 421 6.67 -7.44 32.10
CA TYR A 421 7.12 -7.14 30.74
C TYR A 421 8.49 -7.76 30.44
N ARG A 422 9.49 -7.58 31.31
CA ARG A 422 10.84 -8.14 31.10
C ARG A 422 10.83 -9.65 30.98
N ILE A 423 9.97 -10.34 31.73
CA ILE A 423 9.81 -11.79 31.68
C ILE A 423 9.02 -12.21 30.45
N LEU A 424 7.98 -11.48 30.05
CA LEU A 424 7.04 -11.91 29.01
C LEU A 424 7.32 -11.35 27.62
N ARG A 425 8.33 -10.49 27.44
CA ARG A 425 8.68 -9.89 26.13
C ARG A 425 8.93 -10.92 25.02
N GLY A 426 9.35 -12.14 25.37
CA GLY A 426 9.55 -13.23 24.40
C GLY A 426 8.28 -13.66 23.65
N ILE A 427 7.08 -13.30 24.12
CA ILE A 427 5.82 -13.45 23.37
C ILE A 427 5.92 -12.78 21.99
N PHE A 428 6.52 -11.58 21.94
CA PHE A 428 6.60 -10.77 20.73
C PHE A 428 7.69 -11.20 19.75
N ASP A 429 8.52 -12.17 20.12
CA ASP A 429 9.56 -12.77 19.27
C ASP A 429 9.25 -14.23 18.89
N SER A 430 8.13 -14.77 19.40
CA SER A 430 7.75 -16.16 19.19
C SER A 430 7.29 -16.44 17.75
N LYS A 431 7.70 -17.59 17.22
CA LYS A 431 7.27 -18.10 15.91
C LYS A 431 6.05 -19.02 15.98
N GLU A 432 5.50 -19.23 17.17
CA GLU A 432 4.37 -20.13 17.37
C GLU A 432 3.11 -19.61 16.64
N LEU A 433 2.33 -20.49 16.02
CA LEU A 433 1.09 -20.07 15.36
C LEU A 433 0.05 -19.59 16.37
N ASN A 434 -0.06 -20.30 17.50
CA ASN A 434 -1.04 -20.07 18.54
C ASN A 434 -0.36 -19.64 19.85
N LEU A 435 -0.32 -18.35 20.13
CA LEU A 435 0.38 -17.80 21.31
C LEU A 435 -0.09 -18.40 22.64
N GLU A 436 -1.35 -18.87 22.69
CA GLU A 436 -1.97 -19.58 23.80
C GLU A 436 -1.24 -20.91 24.15
N ASP A 437 -0.46 -21.44 23.20
CA ASP A 437 0.36 -22.62 23.42
C ASP A 437 1.66 -22.33 24.17
N LEU A 438 2.05 -21.07 24.29
CA LEU A 438 3.26 -20.66 24.98
C LEU A 438 3.22 -20.91 26.49
N SER A 439 4.37 -21.29 27.00
CA SER A 439 4.62 -21.43 28.43
C SER A 439 5.98 -20.85 28.80
N VAL A 440 6.10 -20.36 30.02
CA VAL A 440 7.33 -19.80 30.58
C VAL A 440 7.86 -20.67 31.71
N LYS A 441 9.17 -20.79 31.82
CA LYS A 441 9.88 -21.39 32.95
C LYS A 441 10.98 -20.44 33.41
N LEU A 442 11.13 -20.29 34.73
CA LEU A 442 12.07 -19.35 35.32
C LEU A 442 13.17 -20.11 36.07
N LYS A 443 14.42 -19.69 35.93
CA LYS A 443 15.54 -20.26 36.69
C LYS A 443 16.34 -19.14 37.34
N THR A 444 16.61 -19.30 38.63
CA THR A 444 17.52 -18.44 39.38
C THR A 444 18.84 -19.20 39.52
N VAL A 445 19.94 -18.56 39.10
CA VAL A 445 21.29 -19.14 39.18
C VAL A 445 22.14 -18.18 40.01
N PRO A 446 22.86 -18.64 41.06
CA PRO A 446 23.62 -17.76 41.95
C PRO A 446 24.66 -16.86 41.25
N GLU A 447 25.13 -17.27 40.08
CA GLU A 447 26.18 -16.63 39.29
C GLU A 447 25.64 -15.60 38.28
N VAL A 448 24.31 -15.50 38.12
CA VAL A 448 23.66 -14.63 37.14
C VAL A 448 22.82 -13.59 37.86
N GLU A 449 23.12 -12.31 37.61
CA GLU A 449 22.29 -11.21 38.11
C GLU A 449 20.96 -11.18 37.32
N GLY A 450 19.85 -11.47 38.00
CA GLY A 450 18.51 -11.55 37.42
C GLY A 450 17.94 -12.97 37.31
N ILE A 451 16.90 -13.13 36.50
CA ILE A 451 16.16 -14.39 36.30
C ILE A 451 16.39 -14.87 34.87
N ILE A 452 16.79 -16.13 34.70
CA ILE A 452 16.80 -16.79 33.39
C ILE A 452 15.37 -17.15 33.03
N VAL A 453 14.90 -16.63 31.90
CA VAL A 453 13.58 -16.87 31.34
C VAL A 453 13.72 -17.80 30.16
N GLU A 454 12.94 -18.88 30.16
CA GLU A 454 12.82 -19.82 29.04
C GLU A 454 11.38 -19.82 28.54
N ILE A 455 11.17 -19.46 27.27
CA ILE A 455 9.88 -19.53 26.59
C ILE A 455 9.81 -20.82 25.78
N TYR A 456 8.72 -21.55 25.96
CA TYR A 456 8.48 -22.83 25.29
C TYR A 456 7.21 -22.77 24.46
N ASN A 457 7.29 -23.30 23.26
CA ASN A 457 6.15 -23.74 22.47
C ASN A 457 5.91 -25.22 22.78
N SER A 458 4.85 -25.50 23.54
CA SER A 458 4.52 -26.85 23.97
C SER A 458 5.72 -27.55 24.65
N THR A 459 6.46 -28.36 23.90
CA THR A 459 7.63 -29.10 24.38
C THR A 459 8.96 -28.39 24.11
N GLU A 460 9.11 -27.69 23.00
CA GLU A 460 10.38 -27.14 22.52
C GLU A 460 10.64 -25.73 23.08
N MET A 461 11.91 -25.43 23.41
CA MET A 461 12.30 -24.11 23.88
C MET A 461 12.53 -23.20 22.66
N GLU A 462 11.76 -22.12 22.56
CA GLU A 462 11.90 -21.16 21.46
C GLU A 462 12.95 -20.09 21.76
N SER A 463 13.01 -19.62 23.00
CA SER A 463 13.93 -18.55 23.39
C SER A 463 14.35 -18.64 24.85
N THR A 464 15.53 -18.08 25.12
CA THR A 464 16.09 -17.94 26.47
C THR A 464 16.77 -16.59 26.61
N TYR A 465 16.56 -15.91 27.72
CA TYR A 465 17.20 -14.62 28.03
C TYR A 465 17.22 -14.35 29.54
N ILE A 466 17.92 -13.30 29.95
CA ILE A 466 17.97 -12.84 31.33
C ILE A 466 17.03 -11.63 31.49
N ALA A 467 16.21 -11.66 32.53
CA ALA A 467 15.36 -10.56 32.97
C ALA A 467 15.89 -10.00 34.30
N ASN A 468 16.25 -8.72 34.32
CA ASN A 468 16.71 -8.05 35.53
C ASN A 468 15.52 -7.78 36.45
N THR A 469 15.68 -8.03 37.75
CA THR A 469 14.65 -7.86 38.78
C THR A 469 14.70 -6.45 39.37
N PRO A 470 13.67 -5.60 39.16
CA PRO A 470 13.58 -4.31 39.84
C PRO A 470 13.50 -4.50 41.37
N GLU A 471 13.98 -3.51 42.13
CA GLU A 471 13.96 -3.55 43.59
C GLU A 471 12.52 -3.71 44.12
N GLY A 472 12.32 -4.61 45.09
CA GLY A 472 11.01 -4.90 45.67
C GLY A 472 10.08 -5.77 44.82
N SER A 473 10.53 -6.29 43.68
CA SER A 473 9.72 -7.18 42.84
C SER A 473 9.82 -8.64 43.32
N GLU A 474 8.68 -9.34 43.35
CA GLU A 474 8.57 -10.75 43.75
C GLU A 474 7.89 -11.59 42.67
N ILE A 475 8.44 -12.77 42.39
CA ILE A 475 7.85 -13.73 41.45
C ILE A 475 6.71 -14.47 42.13
N GLU A 476 5.54 -14.50 41.51
CA GLU A 476 4.32 -15.12 42.06
C GLU A 476 4.07 -16.54 41.53
N ILE A 477 4.84 -16.98 40.52
CA ILE A 477 4.74 -18.33 39.95
C ILE A 477 5.83 -19.29 40.44
N LYS A 478 5.58 -20.59 40.29
CA LYS A 478 6.59 -21.64 40.57
C LYS A 478 7.69 -21.62 39.51
N THR A 479 8.88 -21.16 39.88
CA THR A 479 10.04 -21.04 38.98
C THR A 479 10.44 -22.36 38.30
N SER A 480 10.43 -23.48 39.03
CA SER A 480 10.91 -24.78 38.53
C SER A 480 9.99 -25.51 37.52
N ARG A 481 8.77 -25.01 37.26
CA ARG A 481 7.79 -25.64 36.37
C ARG A 481 7.44 -24.74 35.19
N LYS A 482 7.01 -25.34 34.08
CA LYS A 482 6.41 -24.61 32.97
C LYS A 482 5.03 -24.09 33.40
N THR A 483 4.81 -22.80 33.22
CA THR A 483 3.54 -22.11 33.52
C THR A 483 2.98 -21.56 32.22
N LYS A 484 1.69 -21.75 31.96
CA LYS A 484 1.02 -21.19 30.77
C LYS A 484 0.98 -19.67 30.86
N ILE A 485 1.37 -19.01 29.77
CA ILE A 485 1.40 -17.55 29.70
C ILE A 485 -0.01 -17.00 29.58
N PHE A 486 -0.77 -17.48 28.60
CA PHE A 486 -2.14 -17.02 28.37
C PHE A 486 -3.11 -17.66 29.35
N SER A 487 -4.10 -16.88 29.77
CA SER A 487 -5.20 -17.33 30.61
C SER A 487 -6.13 -18.26 29.81
N LYS A 488 -6.82 -19.16 30.50
CA LYS A 488 -7.70 -20.16 29.87
C LYS A 488 -9.05 -19.59 29.46
#